data_AF-A0A848VH45-F1
#
_entry.id   AF-A0A848VH45-F1
#
_cell.length_a   1.000
_cell.length_b   1.000
_cell.length_c   1.000
_cell.angle_alpha   90.00
_cell.angle_beta   90.00
_cell.angle_gamma   90.00
#
_symmetry.space_group_name_H-M   'P 1'
#
loop_
_entity.id
_entity.type
_entity.pdbx_description
1 polymer ?
#
loop_
_entity_poly.entity_id
_entity_poly.type
_entity_poly.pdbx_seq_one_letter_code
_entity_poly.pdbx_strand_id
1 'polypeptide(L)' 'MATSAMNDSWARVKQQIDTVWADIEFGDKEMKKARGSLRKMVELIHEKTGEPRPAIMQKISAFI' A
#
# COMPACT_ATOMS: atom_id res chain seq x y z
N MET A 1 17.68 13.21 -1.20
CA MET A 1 17.18 12.77 0.11
C MET A 1 15.67 12.64 0.03
N ALA A 2 15.11 11.45 0.23
CA ALA A 2 13.68 11.37 0.55
C ALA A 2 13.51 12.02 1.93
N THR A 3 12.82 13.15 1.99
CA THR A 3 12.57 13.88 3.24
C THR A 3 11.86 12.97 4.24
N SER A 4 12.18 13.07 5.53
CA SER A 4 11.63 12.22 6.60
C SER A 4 10.09 12.13 6.55
N ALA A 5 9.43 13.23 6.18
CA ALA A 5 7.99 13.28 5.96
C ALA A 5 7.47 12.25 4.94
N MET A 6 8.22 11.97 3.88
CA MET A 6 7.83 10.97 2.87
C MET A 6 7.95 9.53 3.40
N ASN A 7 8.87 9.28 4.33
CA ASN A 7 8.98 7.99 5.00
C ASN A 7 7.88 7.79 6.05
N ASP A 8 7.52 8.85 6.78
CA ASP A 8 6.47 8.80 7.79
C ASP A 8 5.08 8.58 7.15
N SER A 9 4.78 9.28 6.04
CA SER A 9 3.56 9.05 5.27
C SER A 9 3.49 7.62 4.74
N TRP A 10 4.62 7.07 4.26
CA TRP A 10 4.68 5.68 3.81
C TRP A 10 4.42 4.68 4.94
N ALA A 11 5.02 4.89 6.11
CA ALA A 11 4.84 4.01 7.27
C ALA A 11 3.36 3.94 7.68
N ARG A 12 2.65 5.07 7.66
CA ARG A 12 1.21 5.12 7.92
C ARG A 12 0.40 4.36 6.89
N VAL A 13 0.66 4.58 5.60
CA VAL A 13 -0.04 3.85 4.52
C VAL A 13 0.21 2.36 4.64
N LYS A 14 1.45 1.92 4.92
CA LYS A 14 1.77 0.51 5.15
C LYS A 14 0.97 -0.07 6.32
N GLN A 15 0.94 0.63 7.46
CA GLN A 15 0.14 0.17 8.61
C GLN A 15 -1.34 0.04 8.29
N GLN A 16 -1.92 0.97 7.52
CA GLN A 16 -3.32 0.88 7.11
C GLN A 16 -3.55 -0.30 6.17
N ILE A 17 -2.63 -0.55 5.22
CA ILE A 17 -2.70 -1.72 4.35
C ILE A 17 -2.63 -3.01 5.17
N ASP A 18 -1.66 -3.14 6.09
CA ASP A 18 -1.52 -4.30 6.97
C ASP A 18 -2.74 -4.46 7.90
N THR A 19 -3.45 -3.38 8.24
CA THR A 19 -4.67 -3.45 9.07
C THR A 19 -5.88 -3.90 8.25
N VAL A 20 -6.08 -3.33 7.06
CA VAL A 20 -7.23 -3.62 6.18
C VAL A 20 -7.13 -5.02 5.58
N TRP A 21 -5.91 -5.46 5.28
CA TRP A 21 -5.60 -6.74 4.66
C TRP A 21 -4.71 -7.58 5.60
N ALA A 22 -5.06 -7.62 6.89
CA ALA A 22 -4.30 -8.35 7.92
C ALA A 22 -4.17 -9.85 7.63
N ASP A 23 -5.13 -10.44 6.91
CA ASP A 23 -5.11 -11.84 6.50
C ASP A 23 -4.15 -12.12 5.32
N ILE A 24 -3.56 -11.09 4.72
CA ILE A 24 -2.72 -11.19 3.53
C ILE A 24 -1.28 -10.80 3.89
N GLU A 25 -0.34 -11.72 3.68
CA GLU A 25 1.07 -11.41 3.90
C GLU A 25 1.66 -10.67 2.68
N PHE A 26 1.89 -9.37 2.83
CA PHE A 26 2.61 -8.57 1.84
C PHE A 26 4.12 -8.66 2.08
N GLY A 27 4.86 -9.14 1.07
CA GLY A 27 6.32 -9.17 1.16
C GLY A 27 6.90 -7.75 1.32
N ASP A 28 7.68 -7.53 2.39
CA ASP A 28 8.24 -6.20 2.72
C ASP A 28 9.08 -5.60 1.57
N LYS A 29 9.76 -6.46 0.79
CA LYS A 29 10.50 -6.06 -0.43
C LYS A 29 9.57 -5.52 -1.52
N GLU A 30 8.41 -6.14 -1.71
CA GLU A 30 7.45 -5.74 -2.75
C GLU A 30 6.74 -4.45 -2.36
N MET A 31 6.31 -4.36 -1.10
CA MET A 31 5.79 -3.11 -0.52
C MET A 31 6.79 -1.96 -0.64
N LYS A 32 8.06 -2.18 -0.28
CA LYS A 32 9.12 -1.16 -0.45
C LYS A 32 9.33 -0.76 -1.91
N LYS A 33 9.17 -1.66 -2.87
CA LYS A 33 9.23 -1.35 -4.31
C LYS A 33 7.99 -0.57 -4.79
N ALA A 34 6.83 -0.81 -4.19
CA ALA A 34 5.60 -0.08 -4.45
C ALA A 34 5.58 1.31 -3.79
N ARG A 35 6.43 1.55 -2.78
CA ARG A 35 6.59 2.84 -2.11
C ARG A 35 6.79 3.98 -3.10
N GLY A 36 5.97 5.02 -2.95
CA GLY A 36 6.01 6.21 -3.81
C GLY A 36 5.28 6.05 -5.15
N SER A 37 4.67 4.89 -5.43
CA SER A 37 3.82 4.69 -6.60
C SER A 37 2.48 4.05 -6.21
N LEU A 38 1.42 4.86 -6.18
CA LEU A 38 0.07 4.40 -5.88
C LEU A 38 -0.37 3.25 -6.82
N ARG A 39 -0.05 3.36 -8.11
CA ARG A 39 -0.36 2.33 -9.11
C ARG A 39 0.25 0.97 -8.75
N LYS A 40 1.53 0.95 -8.34
CA LYS A 40 2.21 -0.30 -7.95
C LYS A 40 1.63 -0.90 -6.67
N MET A 41 1.21 -0.07 -5.72
CA MET A 41 0.52 -0.56 -4.52
C MET A 41 -0.80 -1.23 -4.87
N VAL A 42 -1.63 -0.56 -5.68
CA VAL A 42 -2.92 -1.09 -6.11
C VAL A 42 -2.75 -2.42 -6.85
N GLU A 43 -1.74 -2.50 -7.72
CA GLU A 43 -1.41 -3.72 -8.44
C GLU A 43 -0.96 -4.86 -7.52
N LEU A 44 -0.05 -4.59 -6.59
CA LEU A 44 0.40 -5.58 -5.60
C LEU A 44 -0.76 -6.11 -4.75
N ILE A 45 -1.62 -5.21 -4.26
CA ILE A 45 -2.79 -5.59 -3.45
C ILE A 45 -3.77 -6.40 -4.29
N HIS A 46 -4.03 -6.00 -5.54
CA HIS A 46 -4.90 -6.75 -6.45
C HIS A 46 -4.37 -8.16 -6.71
N GLU A 47 -3.06 -8.31 -6.94
CA GLU A 47 -2.43 -9.62 -7.17
C GLU A 47 -2.52 -10.54 -5.95
N LYS A 48 -2.44 -9.99 -4.73
CA LYS A 48 -2.49 -10.79 -3.49
C LYS A 48 -3.92 -11.08 -3.02
N THR A 49 -4.81 -10.11 -3.14
CA THR A 49 -6.18 -10.17 -2.57
C THR A 49 -7.22 -10.61 -3.60
N GLY A 50 -6.94 -10.44 -4.89
CA GLY A 50 -7.93 -10.57 -5.96
C GLY A 50 -8.96 -9.43 -6.01
N GLU A 51 -8.90 -8.45 -5.09
CA GLU A 51 -9.87 -7.35 -5.06
C GLU A 51 -9.76 -6.46 -6.30
N PRO A 52 -10.88 -5.90 -6.81
CA PRO A 52 -10.83 -4.99 -7.95
C PRO A 52 -9.94 -3.78 -7.68
N ARG A 53 -9.06 -3.45 -8.63
CA ARG A 53 -8.17 -2.27 -8.57
C ARG A 53 -8.90 -0.98 -8.15
N PRO A 54 -10.13 -0.66 -8.63
CA PRO A 54 -10.84 0.54 -8.20
C PRO A 54 -11.20 0.54 -6.71
N ALA A 55 -11.60 -0.61 -6.15
CA ALA A 55 -11.96 -0.73 -4.73
C ALA A 55 -10.73 -0.55 -3.84
N ILE A 56 -9.60 -1.13 -4.23
CA ILE A 56 -8.31 -0.95 -3.55
C ILE A 56 -7.89 0.52 -3.60
N MET A 57 -7.98 1.16 -4.76
CA MET A 57 -7.61 2.56 -4.92
C MET A 57 -8.47 3.47 -4.03
N GLN A 58 -9.77 3.19 -3.93
CA GLN A 58 -10.68 3.92 -3.04
C GLN A 58 -10.26 3.77 -1.56
N LYS A 59 -9.98 2.54 -1.11
CA LYS A 59 -9.47 2.28 0.25
C LYS A 59 -8.17 3.04 0.51
N ILE A 60 -7.19 2.96 -0.38
CA ILE A 60 -5.90 3.66 -0.21
C ILE A 60 -6.09 5.18 -0.20
N SER A 61 -6.94 5.72 -1.06
CA SER A 61 -7.22 7.16 -1.10
C SER A 61 -7.86 7.69 0.18
N ALA A 62 -8.53 6.84 0.97
CA ALA A 62 -9.07 7.22 2.27
C ALA A 62 -8.00 7.35 3.36
N PHE A 63 -6.77 6.86 3.11
CA PHE A 63 -5.65 6.89 4.07
C PHE A 63 -4.64 8.02 3.83
N ILE A 64 -4.77 8.75 2.72
CA ILE A 64 -3.87 9.84 2.29
C ILE A 64 -4.57 11.17 2.57
#